data_AF-A0A816IYQ8-F1
#
_entry.id   AF-A0A816IYQ8-F1
#
_cell.length_a   1.000
_cell.length_b   1.000
_cell.length_c   1.000
_cell.angle_alpha   90.00
_cell.angle_beta   90.00
_cell.angle_gamma   90.00
#
_symmetry.space_group_name_H-M   'P 1'
#
loop_
_entity.id
_entity.type
_entity.pdbx_description
1 polymer ?
#
loop_
_entity_poly.entity_id
_entity_poly.type
_entity_poly.pdbx_seq_one_letter_code
_entity_poly.pdbx_strand_id
1 'polypeptide(L)'
;MAPFTCINMLLIDLKMATGRSASMPSRLRQLLSGEGSIGPSIRLDAEPPPEIKSFIEKVIQSPLSDIAIPLSGFRWEYSKGNFHHWRPLFLHFDKYFKTFISTRNDLLLSDHILEDADPFPKYSVLQILRVMQIILENCPNKSSFDGLEHFKLLLASTDPEVLIAALETLSALVKISSSKLHRSGKLIGCGSVNSFLLSIAQGWGSKEEGLGLYSCVVANERNQEEGLSIFPSDLENNHKEADFRIGSTVYFELRGHSAQRIDDGSSSATSSSSSSSRVIQIPDLHLRKEDDLVLMKECIEHYNVPPELRFSLLTRVRYAHAFRSSRICRSYSRICLLAFIVLVQSSDAQEELASFFANEPEYTNELIRIVRSEEPIPGTIRTLAMLALGAQLAVYSASHDRARILSRSSISFAVGNRMILLNVLQKAVLSLKISSDPSSIAFVEALLQFYLLHIVSSSSSGSTIRGSGMVPTFLPLLEYTDPSHLHLVYLAVKALQKLMDYSSSAVPLLRDLGE
;
A
#
# COMPACT_ATOMS: atom_id res chain seq x y z
N MET A 1 -25.67 -12.85 22.89
CA MET A 1 -27.13 -12.61 22.71
C MET A 1 -27.49 -11.28 22.04
N ALA A 2 -26.56 -10.31 21.90
CA ALA A 2 -26.77 -9.07 21.13
C ALA A 2 -26.56 -9.11 19.59
N PRO A 3 -25.84 -10.08 18.97
CA PRO A 3 -25.62 -10.05 17.50
C PRO A 3 -26.81 -10.57 16.68
N PHE A 4 -27.70 -11.38 17.29
CA PHE A 4 -28.92 -11.88 16.64
C PHE A 4 -29.96 -10.78 16.39
N THR A 5 -29.95 -9.71 17.20
CA THR A 5 -30.93 -8.62 17.10
C THR A 5 -30.65 -7.70 15.91
N CYS A 6 -29.38 -7.44 15.58
CA CYS A 6 -29.01 -6.67 14.38
C CYS A 6 -29.31 -7.42 13.08
N ILE A 7 -29.06 -8.73 13.05
CA ILE A 7 -29.35 -9.59 11.88
C ILE A 7 -30.87 -9.70 11.67
N ASN A 8 -31.64 -9.86 12.75
CA ASN A 8 -33.10 -9.87 12.65
C ASN A 8 -33.69 -8.51 12.25
N MET A 9 -33.13 -7.38 12.70
CA MET A 9 -33.57 -6.05 12.22
C MET A 9 -33.31 -5.87 10.72
N LEU A 10 -32.14 -6.28 10.23
CA LEU A 10 -31.81 -6.24 8.80
C LEU A 10 -32.69 -7.17 7.96
N LEU A 11 -33.05 -8.35 8.47
CA LEU A 11 -33.99 -9.28 7.82
C LEU A 11 -35.44 -8.75 7.81
N ILE A 12 -35.85 -8.03 8.86
CA ILE A 12 -37.18 -7.41 8.94
C ILE A 12 -37.30 -6.24 7.95
N ASP A 13 -36.25 -5.42 7.81
CA ASP A 13 -36.21 -4.36 6.80
C ASP A 13 -36.18 -4.93 5.36
N LEU A 14 -35.52 -6.07 5.15
CA LEU A 14 -35.56 -6.80 3.86
C LEU A 14 -36.97 -7.33 3.52
N LYS A 15 -37.72 -7.84 4.51
CA LYS A 15 -39.10 -8.31 4.31
C LYS A 15 -40.08 -7.17 4.00
N MET A 16 -39.86 -6.00 4.56
CA MET A 16 -40.68 -4.80 4.34
C MET A 16 -40.49 -4.20 2.94
N ALA A 17 -39.29 -4.32 2.36
CA ALA A 17 -38.98 -3.81 1.02
C ALA A 17 -39.61 -4.65 -0.13
N THR A 18 -39.93 -5.91 0.11
CA THR A 18 -40.47 -6.83 -0.92
C THR A 18 -41.98 -6.70 -1.18
N GLY A 19 -42.71 -5.85 -0.43
CA GLY A 19 -44.17 -5.87 -0.39
C GLY A 19 -44.93 -4.75 -1.11
N ARG A 20 -44.30 -3.75 -1.74
CA ARG A 20 -45.06 -2.62 -2.33
C ARG A 20 -44.51 -2.11 -3.66
N SER A 21 -45.06 -2.63 -4.76
CA SER A 21 -45.18 -1.86 -6.00
C SER A 21 -46.49 -1.06 -5.94
N ALA A 22 -46.40 0.28 -5.96
CA ALA A 22 -47.32 1.22 -6.63
C ALA A 22 -47.27 2.62 -6.00
N SER A 23 -47.06 3.62 -6.86
CA SER A 23 -47.40 5.05 -6.74
C SER A 23 -46.96 5.82 -5.49
N MET A 24 -45.95 6.68 -5.66
CA MET A 24 -45.61 7.75 -4.70
C MET A 24 -46.72 8.81 -4.63
N PRO A 25 -47.29 9.15 -3.45
CA PRO A 25 -48.25 10.22 -3.29
C PRO A 25 -47.59 11.60 -3.46
N SER A 26 -48.29 12.51 -4.14
CA SER A 26 -47.90 13.87 -4.54
C SER A 26 -47.47 14.83 -3.41
N ARG A 27 -47.60 14.45 -2.14
CA ARG A 27 -47.13 15.25 -0.98
C ARG A 27 -45.63 15.12 -0.67
N LEU A 28 -44.94 14.08 -1.18
CA LEU A 28 -43.48 13.94 -1.01
C LEU A 28 -42.67 14.71 -2.07
N ARG A 29 -43.31 15.15 -3.18
CA ARG A 29 -42.64 15.95 -4.21
C ARG A 29 -42.48 17.42 -3.81
N GLN A 30 -43.29 17.89 -2.86
CA GLN A 30 -43.24 19.27 -2.34
C GLN A 30 -42.22 19.46 -1.20
N LEU A 31 -41.65 18.38 -0.64
CA LEU A 31 -40.56 18.43 0.34
C LEU A 31 -39.15 18.40 -0.31
N LEU A 32 -39.07 18.20 -1.63
CA LEU A 32 -37.83 18.13 -2.40
C LEU A 32 -37.60 19.36 -3.30
N SER A 33 -38.38 20.42 -3.12
CA SER A 33 -38.22 21.68 -3.84
C SER A 33 -38.44 22.84 -2.88
N GLY A 34 -37.36 23.23 -2.22
CA GLY A 34 -37.33 24.34 -1.28
C GLY A 34 -35.89 24.56 -0.85
N GLU A 35 -35.18 25.39 -1.61
CA GLU A 35 -33.86 25.91 -1.25
C GLU A 35 -33.90 26.53 0.15
N GLY A 36 -33.04 26.01 1.01
CA GLY A 36 -32.70 26.55 2.32
C GLY A 36 -31.36 25.96 2.69
N SER A 37 -30.31 26.76 2.53
CA SER A 37 -28.90 26.41 2.71
C SER A 37 -28.59 25.86 4.11
N ILE A 38 -28.59 24.53 4.26
CA ILE A 38 -27.97 23.85 5.40
C ILE A 38 -27.16 22.67 4.86
N GLY A 39 -25.97 22.98 4.34
CA GLY A 39 -24.92 21.95 4.26
C GLY A 39 -24.47 21.57 5.67
N PRO A 40 -23.93 20.36 5.90
CA PRO A 40 -23.16 20.13 7.12
C PRO A 40 -21.85 20.89 6.92
N SER A 41 -21.83 22.17 7.29
CA SER A 41 -20.59 22.85 7.62
C SER A 41 -20.00 22.09 8.80
N ILE A 42 -19.06 21.20 8.51
CA ILE A 42 -18.10 20.77 9.51
C ILE A 42 -17.49 22.08 10.01
N ARG A 43 -17.83 22.49 11.25
CA ARG A 43 -17.18 23.62 11.90
C ARG A 43 -15.68 23.32 11.87
N LEU A 44 -14.96 24.01 10.98
CA LEU A 44 -13.52 23.89 10.82
C LEU A 44 -12.77 24.19 12.14
N ASP A 45 -13.46 24.86 13.07
CA ASP A 45 -12.98 25.33 14.37
C ASP A 45 -13.80 24.76 15.55
N ALA A 46 -14.23 23.50 15.47
CA ALA A 46 -14.70 22.82 16.68
C ALA A 46 -13.50 22.58 17.61
N GLU A 47 -13.60 23.00 18.88
CA GLU A 47 -12.55 22.75 19.86
C GLU A 47 -12.31 21.23 20.00
N PRO A 48 -11.04 20.77 20.05
CA PRO A 48 -10.76 19.35 20.21
C PRO A 48 -11.44 18.81 21.48
N PRO A 49 -12.00 17.58 21.44
CA PRO A 49 -12.48 16.89 22.62
C PRO A 49 -11.44 16.93 23.75
N PRO A 50 -11.87 17.06 25.02
CA PRO A 50 -10.96 17.27 26.15
C PRO A 50 -9.92 16.16 26.30
N GLU A 51 -10.29 14.91 25.98
CA GLU A 51 -9.39 13.75 25.98
C GLU A 51 -8.30 13.82 24.90
N ILE A 52 -8.62 14.38 23.72
CA ILE A 52 -7.63 14.60 22.66
C ILE A 52 -6.72 15.75 23.08
N LYS A 53 -7.30 16.84 23.58
CA LYS A 53 -6.55 18.02 24.04
C LYS A 53 -5.55 17.68 25.14
N SER A 54 -5.98 16.93 26.17
CA SER A 54 -5.12 16.52 27.28
C SER A 54 -3.97 15.61 26.84
N PHE A 55 -4.22 14.68 25.91
CA PHE A 55 -3.17 13.85 25.34
C PHE A 55 -2.14 14.68 24.57
N ILE A 56 -2.61 15.59 23.72
CA ILE A 56 -1.73 16.47 22.92
C ILE A 56 -0.88 17.36 23.84
N GLU A 57 -1.48 17.98 24.85
CA GLU A 57 -0.76 18.82 25.81
C GLU A 57 0.30 18.02 26.57
N LYS A 58 0.00 16.78 27.00
CA LYS A 58 0.97 15.88 27.63
C LYS A 58 2.17 15.60 26.74
N VAL A 59 1.95 15.33 25.45
CA VAL A 59 3.06 15.08 24.50
C VAL A 59 3.87 16.35 24.29
N ILE A 60 3.23 17.50 24.07
CA ILE A 60 3.92 18.77 23.80
C ILE A 60 4.75 19.26 25.00
N GLN A 61 4.30 19.00 26.23
CA GLN A 61 5.03 19.34 27.46
C GLN A 61 6.24 18.43 27.71
N SER A 62 6.30 17.26 27.06
CA SER A 62 7.43 16.34 27.22
C SER A 62 8.66 16.84 26.45
N PRO A 63 9.89 16.64 26.96
CA PRO A 63 11.10 16.91 26.20
C PRO A 63 11.10 16.15 24.87
N LEU A 64 11.62 16.77 23.80
CA LEU A 64 11.63 16.12 22.48
C LEU A 64 12.43 14.80 22.47
N SER A 65 13.49 14.69 23.28
CA SER A 65 14.26 13.45 23.45
C SER A 65 13.41 12.29 23.97
N ASP A 66 12.41 12.60 24.80
CA ASP A 66 11.58 11.64 25.52
C ASP A 66 10.19 11.49 24.91
N ILE A 67 9.97 12.02 23.70
CA ILE A 67 8.68 12.01 23.01
C ILE A 67 8.07 10.60 22.88
N ALA A 68 8.91 9.57 22.83
CA ALA A 68 8.48 8.18 22.74
C ALA A 68 7.68 7.71 23.97
N ILE A 69 7.96 8.26 25.16
CA ILE A 69 7.32 7.85 26.43
C ILE A 69 5.81 8.10 26.40
N PRO A 70 5.31 9.34 26.21
CA PRO A 70 3.87 9.59 26.16
C PRO A 70 3.20 8.94 24.94
N LEU A 71 3.93 8.68 23.84
CA LEU A 71 3.39 8.03 22.64
C LEU A 71 3.25 6.51 22.78
N SER A 72 4.06 5.85 23.61
CA SER A 72 4.07 4.38 23.74
C SER A 72 2.72 3.77 24.13
N GLY A 73 1.95 4.46 24.97
CA GLY A 73 0.62 4.03 25.42
C GLY A 73 -0.53 4.41 24.48
N PHE A 74 -0.28 5.15 23.40
CA PHE A 74 -1.36 5.65 22.55
C PHE A 74 -2.11 4.52 21.84
N ARG A 75 -3.45 4.52 22.02
CA ARG A 75 -4.41 3.66 21.34
C ARG A 75 -5.58 4.52 20.84
N TRP A 76 -6.21 4.10 19.75
CA TRP A 76 -7.39 4.78 19.25
C TRP A 76 -8.62 4.39 20.07
N GLU A 77 -9.04 5.27 20.98
CA GLU A 77 -10.23 5.10 21.83
C GLU A 77 -11.36 6.07 21.44
N TYR A 78 -11.11 6.89 20.43
CA TYR A 78 -12.02 7.93 19.99
C TYR A 78 -13.04 7.38 18.97
N SER A 79 -14.18 8.05 18.86
CA SER A 79 -15.17 7.72 17.84
C SER A 79 -14.73 8.21 16.45
N LYS A 80 -15.58 8.91 15.71
CA LYS A 80 -15.23 9.42 14.38
C LYS A 80 -14.16 10.51 14.50
N GLY A 81 -12.95 10.22 14.01
CA GLY A 81 -11.82 11.14 14.07
C GLY A 81 -12.02 12.39 13.20
N ASN A 82 -11.49 13.52 13.66
CA ASN A 82 -11.32 14.75 12.89
C ASN A 82 -9.83 15.11 12.89
N PHE A 83 -9.19 15.06 11.72
CA PHE A 83 -7.75 15.31 11.59
C PHE A 83 -7.33 16.70 12.09
N HIS A 84 -8.22 17.71 11.99
CA HIS A 84 -7.91 19.07 12.42
C HIS A 84 -7.63 19.17 13.94
N HIS A 85 -8.25 18.32 14.76
CA HIS A 85 -8.00 18.27 16.20
C HIS A 85 -6.56 17.80 16.53
N TRP A 86 -5.93 17.07 15.62
CA TRP A 86 -4.60 16.49 15.81
C TRP A 86 -3.48 17.36 15.24
N ARG A 87 -3.78 18.47 14.54
CA ARG A 87 -2.78 19.36 13.94
C ARG A 87 -1.67 19.79 14.91
N PRO A 88 -1.95 20.20 16.17
CA PRO A 88 -0.88 20.61 17.09
C PRO A 88 0.12 19.48 17.37
N LEU A 89 -0.35 18.23 17.43
CA LEU A 89 0.52 17.07 17.59
C LEU A 89 1.42 16.84 16.37
N PHE A 90 0.87 16.94 15.16
CA PHE A 90 1.65 16.81 13.93
C PHE A 90 2.67 17.93 13.76
N LEU A 91 2.37 19.16 14.20
CA LEU A 91 3.35 20.25 14.25
C LEU A 91 4.49 19.96 15.25
N HIS A 92 4.18 19.29 16.36
CA HIS A 92 5.20 18.86 17.31
C HIS A 92 6.08 17.73 16.74
N PHE A 93 5.50 16.81 15.96
CA PHE A 93 6.26 15.81 15.20
C PHE A 93 7.14 16.44 14.12
N ASP A 94 6.64 17.44 13.41
CA ASP A 94 7.43 18.22 12.44
C ASP A 94 8.63 18.89 13.12
N LYS A 95 8.43 19.48 14.31
CA LYS A 95 9.54 20.01 15.13
C LYS A 95 10.57 18.92 15.46
N TYR A 96 10.12 17.74 15.88
CA TYR A 96 11.00 16.61 16.17
C TYR A 96 11.83 16.21 14.94
N PHE A 97 11.19 16.02 13.78
CA PHE A 97 11.89 15.66 12.54
C PHE A 97 12.90 16.74 12.11
N LYS A 98 12.53 18.02 12.20
CA LYS A 98 13.45 19.13 11.91
C LYS A 98 14.67 19.16 12.83
N THR A 99 14.50 18.81 14.11
CA THR A 99 15.60 18.82 15.10
C THR A 99 16.53 17.62 14.97
N PHE A 100 16.00 16.41 14.75
CA PHE A 100 16.80 15.18 14.85
C PHE A 100 17.05 14.45 13.52
N ILE A 101 16.26 14.73 12.47
CA ILE A 101 16.26 13.95 11.22
C ILE A 101 16.69 14.79 10.02
N SER A 102 16.24 16.04 9.90
CA SER A 102 16.46 16.86 8.70
C SER A 102 17.93 17.22 8.40
N THR A 103 18.82 17.17 9.37
CA THR A 103 20.24 17.56 9.23
C THR A 103 21.19 16.37 9.08
N ARG A 104 20.68 15.13 9.06
CA ARG A 104 21.53 13.94 9.06
C ARG A 104 22.07 13.63 7.67
N ASN A 105 23.36 13.35 7.59
CA ASN A 105 24.05 13.05 6.33
C ASN A 105 23.66 11.69 5.76
N ASP A 106 23.43 10.71 6.64
CA ASP A 106 23.00 9.35 6.28
C ASP A 106 21.68 9.34 5.50
N LEU A 107 20.71 10.17 5.89
CA LEU A 107 19.41 10.28 5.22
C LEU A 107 19.41 11.25 4.03
N LEU A 108 20.29 12.26 4.05
CA LEU A 108 20.46 13.19 2.93
C LEU A 108 21.27 12.59 1.78
N LEU A 109 21.96 11.47 2.02
CA LEU A 109 22.88 10.83 1.06
C LEU A 109 23.92 11.83 0.54
N SER A 110 24.43 12.67 1.44
CA SER A 110 25.47 13.67 1.13
C SER A 110 26.81 12.98 0.81
N ASP A 111 27.88 13.73 0.55
CA ASP A 111 29.20 13.09 0.36
C ASP A 111 29.78 12.54 1.68
N HIS A 112 29.25 13.00 2.81
CA HIS A 112 29.70 12.70 4.16
C HIS A 112 28.76 11.73 4.90
N ILE A 113 28.21 10.73 4.18
CA ILE A 113 27.17 9.79 4.66
C ILE A 113 27.52 9.11 6.00
N LEU A 114 28.80 8.90 6.29
CA LEU A 114 29.28 8.18 7.48
C LEU A 114 29.68 9.10 8.65
N GLU A 115 29.52 10.42 8.53
CA GLU A 115 30.06 11.40 9.49
C GLU A 115 29.04 11.92 10.51
N ASP A 116 27.88 11.25 10.65
CA ASP A 116 26.89 11.64 11.66
C ASP A 116 27.36 11.30 13.08
N ALA A 117 27.40 12.31 13.95
CA ALA A 117 27.90 12.18 15.33
C ALA A 117 26.95 11.38 16.25
N ASP A 118 25.64 11.51 16.06
CA ASP A 118 24.63 10.90 16.90
C ASP A 118 23.94 9.71 16.21
N PRO A 119 23.63 8.63 16.95
CA PRO A 119 22.90 7.49 16.41
C PRO A 119 21.48 7.88 15.99
N PHE A 120 20.97 7.23 14.95
CA PHE A 120 19.59 7.45 14.48
C PHE A 120 18.58 7.12 15.61
N PRO A 121 17.65 8.03 15.95
CA PRO A 121 16.72 7.84 17.07
C PRO A 121 15.54 6.93 16.68
N LYS A 122 15.87 5.66 16.36
CA LYS A 122 14.94 4.66 15.79
C LYS A 122 13.65 4.53 16.59
N TYR A 123 13.76 4.32 17.90
CA TYR A 123 12.60 4.07 18.74
C TYR A 123 11.59 5.23 18.69
N SER A 124 12.06 6.46 18.88
CA SER A 124 11.21 7.66 18.84
C SER A 124 10.54 7.86 17.48
N VAL A 125 11.28 7.66 16.39
CA VAL A 125 10.72 7.73 15.02
C VAL A 125 9.62 6.69 14.81
N LEU A 126 9.85 5.44 15.23
CA LEU A 126 8.83 4.38 15.11
C LEU A 126 7.58 4.67 15.95
N GLN A 127 7.73 5.25 17.15
CA GLN A 127 6.57 5.66 17.95
C GLN A 127 5.77 6.79 17.29
N ILE A 128 6.46 7.80 16.73
CA ILE A 128 5.84 8.91 15.99
C ILE A 128 5.06 8.36 14.79
N LEU A 129 5.70 7.54 13.95
CA LEU A 129 5.07 6.95 12.76
C LEU A 129 3.85 6.08 13.14
N ARG A 130 3.95 5.26 14.20
CA ARG A 130 2.80 4.47 14.67
C ARG A 130 1.61 5.36 15.04
N VAL A 131 1.83 6.42 15.81
CA VAL A 131 0.75 7.33 16.22
C VAL A 131 0.20 8.09 15.01
N MET A 132 1.06 8.55 14.10
CA MET A 132 0.64 9.17 12.84
C MET A 132 -0.25 8.23 12.03
N GLN A 133 0.17 6.98 11.82
CA GLN A 133 -0.59 5.97 11.10
C GLN A 133 -1.97 5.77 11.73
N ILE A 134 -2.04 5.51 13.04
CA ILE A 134 -3.31 5.27 13.75
C ILE A 134 -4.27 6.46 13.57
N ILE A 135 -3.78 7.70 13.72
CA ILE A 135 -4.60 8.90 13.55
C ILE A 135 -5.07 9.03 12.09
N LEU A 136 -4.17 8.82 11.13
CA LEU A 136 -4.48 8.91 9.71
C LEU A 136 -5.47 7.83 9.29
N GLU A 137 -5.39 6.59 9.77
CA GLU A 137 -6.36 5.54 9.44
C GLU A 137 -7.79 5.88 9.88
N ASN A 138 -7.93 6.54 11.03
CA ASN A 138 -9.22 6.81 11.65
C ASN A 138 -9.84 8.19 11.31
N CYS A 139 -9.09 9.10 10.67
CA CYS A 139 -9.58 10.44 10.30
C CYS A 139 -9.89 10.55 8.80
N PRO A 140 -11.10 10.97 8.36
CA PRO A 140 -11.42 11.05 6.93
C PRO A 140 -10.84 12.28 6.21
N ASN A 141 -10.61 13.40 6.91
CA ASN A 141 -10.26 14.73 6.38
C ASN A 141 -8.75 15.05 6.45
N LYS A 142 -7.93 14.27 5.77
CA LYS A 142 -6.46 14.34 5.82
C LYS A 142 -5.84 15.33 4.81
N SER A 143 -6.65 16.10 4.07
CA SER A 143 -6.17 16.95 2.98
C SER A 143 -5.30 18.14 3.42
N SER A 144 -5.28 18.44 4.72
CA SER A 144 -4.39 19.45 5.31
C SER A 144 -3.18 18.83 6.00
N PHE A 145 -2.84 17.58 5.68
CA PHE A 145 -1.60 16.97 6.14
C PHE A 145 -0.43 17.71 5.51
N ASP A 146 0.54 18.08 6.34
CA ASP A 146 1.80 18.71 5.95
C ASP A 146 2.94 17.90 6.58
N GLY A 147 4.12 17.90 5.96
CA GLY A 147 5.28 17.10 6.39
C GLY A 147 5.61 15.89 5.52
N LEU A 148 5.17 15.88 4.25
CA LEU A 148 5.58 14.86 3.27
C LEU A 148 7.10 14.84 3.03
N GLU A 149 7.77 15.98 3.16
CA GLU A 149 9.22 16.10 2.96
C GLU A 149 10.02 15.22 3.93
N HIS A 150 9.54 15.03 5.16
CA HIS A 150 10.19 14.14 6.14
C HIS A 150 10.20 12.69 5.68
N PHE A 151 9.19 12.27 4.91
CA PHE A 151 9.13 10.90 4.40
C PHE A 151 10.23 10.61 3.39
N LYS A 152 10.73 11.58 2.62
CA LYS A 152 11.89 11.36 1.74
C LYS A 152 13.11 10.89 2.53
N LEU A 153 13.38 11.57 3.64
CA LEU A 153 14.49 11.25 4.53
C LEU A 153 14.29 9.88 5.17
N LEU A 154 13.09 9.61 5.68
CA LEU A 154 12.79 8.30 6.29
C LEU A 154 12.88 7.15 5.28
N LEU A 155 12.48 7.37 4.02
CA LEU A 155 12.61 6.39 2.94
C LEU A 155 14.08 6.12 2.53
N ALA A 156 15.00 7.03 2.86
CA ALA A 156 16.44 6.86 2.66
C ALA A 156 17.11 6.06 3.79
N SER A 157 16.40 5.77 4.89
CA SER A 157 16.93 4.92 5.96
C SER A 157 17.30 3.51 5.45
N THR A 158 18.35 2.94 6.02
CA THR A 158 18.76 1.54 5.78
C THR A 158 18.02 0.56 6.69
N ASP A 159 17.30 1.04 7.71
CA ASP A 159 16.54 0.19 8.61
C ASP A 159 15.18 -0.21 7.99
N PRO A 160 14.94 -1.51 7.74
CA PRO A 160 13.71 -1.95 7.09
C PRO A 160 12.45 -1.69 7.93
N GLU A 161 12.55 -1.62 9.26
CA GLU A 161 11.39 -1.33 10.12
C GLU A 161 10.96 0.14 9.98
N VAL A 162 11.92 1.06 9.84
CA VAL A 162 11.65 2.48 9.58
C VAL A 162 10.98 2.66 8.22
N LEU A 163 11.48 1.97 7.19
CA LEU A 163 10.89 1.99 5.84
C LEU A 163 9.44 1.48 5.86
N ILE A 164 9.20 0.33 6.50
CA ILE A 164 7.86 -0.24 6.62
C ILE A 164 6.93 0.72 7.35
N ALA A 165 7.32 1.25 8.51
CA ALA A 165 6.49 2.18 9.28
C ALA A 165 6.19 3.47 8.50
N ALA A 166 7.18 4.00 7.76
CA ALA A 166 7.00 5.19 6.93
C ALA A 166 6.00 4.94 5.79
N LEU A 167 6.14 3.80 5.09
CA LEU A 167 5.26 3.42 3.99
C LEU A 167 3.85 3.04 4.47
N GLU A 168 3.70 2.38 5.63
CA GLU A 168 2.39 2.12 6.26
C GLU A 168 1.68 3.43 6.64
N THR A 169 2.43 4.41 7.17
CA THR A 169 1.90 5.75 7.45
C THR A 169 1.47 6.49 6.18
N LEU A 170 2.27 6.44 5.12
CA LEU A 170 1.89 7.00 3.81
C LEU A 170 0.69 6.27 3.20
N SER A 171 0.62 4.95 3.31
CA SER A 171 -0.51 4.16 2.85
C SER A 171 -1.79 4.56 3.57
N ALA A 172 -1.72 4.74 4.89
CA ALA A 172 -2.81 5.30 5.66
C ALA A 172 -3.23 6.70 5.17
N LEU A 173 -2.28 7.57 4.83
CA LEU A 173 -2.56 8.92 4.30
C LEU A 173 -3.33 8.88 2.98
N VAL A 174 -2.84 8.12 1.99
CA VAL A 174 -3.39 8.11 0.62
C VAL A 174 -4.58 7.16 0.41
N LYS A 175 -4.89 6.29 1.38
CA LYS A 175 -5.95 5.27 1.29
C LYS A 175 -7.27 5.83 0.76
N ILE A 176 -7.68 5.32 -0.41
CA ILE A 176 -8.98 5.61 -1.02
C ILE A 176 -10.02 4.66 -0.44
N SER A 177 -10.87 5.16 0.45
CA SER A 177 -11.99 4.39 1.00
C SER A 177 -13.15 4.32 0.00
N SER A 178 -13.97 3.26 0.06
CA SER A 178 -15.16 3.11 -0.79
C SER A 178 -16.14 4.29 -0.69
N SER A 179 -16.17 4.98 0.46
CA SER A 179 -16.97 6.19 0.68
C SER A 179 -16.50 7.42 -0.10
N LYS A 180 -15.23 7.43 -0.55
CA LYS A 180 -14.62 8.50 -1.33
C LYS A 180 -14.70 8.27 -2.83
N LEU A 181 -15.13 7.09 -3.28
CA LEU A 181 -15.14 6.75 -4.71
C LEU A 181 -16.15 7.59 -5.51
N HIS A 182 -17.32 7.85 -4.93
CA HIS A 182 -18.43 8.59 -5.58
C HIS A 182 -18.60 10.02 -5.05
N ARG A 183 -17.83 10.41 -4.03
CA ARG A 183 -17.88 11.75 -3.43
C ARG A 183 -16.67 12.51 -3.93
N SER A 184 -16.88 13.71 -4.47
CA SER A 184 -15.85 14.69 -4.87
C SER A 184 -14.99 15.12 -3.66
N GLY A 185 -14.20 14.18 -3.13
CA GLY A 185 -13.22 14.40 -2.09
C GLY A 185 -11.86 14.55 -2.76
N LYS A 186 -11.12 15.59 -2.37
CA LYS A 186 -9.75 15.80 -2.85
C LYS A 186 -8.89 14.58 -2.52
N LEU A 187 -8.44 13.86 -3.55
CA LEU A 187 -7.43 12.82 -3.41
C LEU A 187 -6.11 13.47 -2.97
N ILE A 188 -5.28 12.72 -2.25
CA ILE A 188 -4.03 13.22 -1.69
C ILE A 188 -2.88 12.77 -2.58
N GLY A 189 -2.03 13.73 -2.95
CA GLY A 189 -0.79 13.49 -3.66
C GLY A 189 0.38 13.42 -2.69
N CYS A 190 1.40 12.67 -3.07
CA CYS A 190 2.67 12.59 -2.34
C CYS A 190 3.75 13.49 -2.95
N GLY A 191 3.45 14.19 -4.05
CA GLY A 191 4.31 15.18 -4.68
C GLY A 191 5.71 14.65 -4.94
N SER A 192 6.69 15.34 -4.38
CA SER A 192 8.11 15.06 -4.53
C SER A 192 8.57 13.71 -3.95
N VAL A 193 7.74 13.03 -3.15
CA VAL A 193 7.99 11.67 -2.64
C VAL A 193 7.72 10.60 -3.71
N ASN A 194 6.96 10.90 -4.77
CA ASN A 194 6.57 9.93 -5.80
C ASN A 194 7.76 9.28 -6.51
N SER A 195 8.85 10.04 -6.78
CA SER A 195 10.07 9.50 -7.40
C SER A 195 10.81 8.50 -6.49
N PHE A 196 10.75 8.71 -5.17
CA PHE A 196 11.30 7.79 -4.17
C PHE A 196 10.45 6.52 -4.12
N LEU A 197 9.12 6.67 -4.12
CA LEU A 197 8.18 5.54 -4.17
C LEU A 197 8.35 4.71 -5.44
N LEU A 198 8.57 5.35 -6.59
CA LEU A 198 8.86 4.67 -7.86
C LEU A 198 10.12 3.81 -7.74
N SER A 199 11.22 4.38 -7.25
CA SER A 199 12.49 3.66 -7.11
C SER A 199 12.36 2.46 -6.16
N ILE A 200 11.61 2.59 -5.05
CA ILE A 200 11.35 1.50 -4.11
C ILE A 200 10.42 0.44 -4.72
N ALA A 201 9.35 0.85 -5.40
CA ALA A 201 8.36 -0.05 -5.97
C ALA A 201 8.91 -0.92 -7.10
N GLN A 202 9.97 -0.48 -7.78
CA GLN A 202 10.68 -1.28 -8.79
C GLN A 202 11.43 -2.50 -8.21
N GLY A 203 11.60 -2.56 -6.89
CA GLY A 203 12.10 -3.75 -6.22
C GLY A 203 13.50 -4.18 -6.68
N TRP A 204 13.63 -5.45 -7.05
CA TRP A 204 14.87 -6.09 -7.50
C TRP A 204 15.24 -5.79 -8.96
N GLY A 205 14.46 -4.96 -9.65
CA GLY A 205 14.76 -4.47 -11.00
C GLY A 205 13.73 -4.85 -12.05
N SER A 206 13.90 -4.27 -13.24
CA SER A 206 13.01 -4.46 -14.40
C SER A 206 13.19 -5.84 -15.06
N LYS A 207 12.26 -6.23 -15.93
CA LYS A 207 12.31 -7.46 -16.76
C LYS A 207 13.66 -7.74 -17.47
N GLU A 208 14.48 -6.71 -17.72
CA GLU A 208 15.80 -6.86 -18.38
C GLU A 208 17.00 -6.89 -17.41
N GLU A 209 16.81 -6.51 -16.13
CA GLU A 209 17.91 -6.24 -15.19
C GLU A 209 17.76 -6.92 -13.82
N GLY A 210 16.57 -7.43 -13.50
CA GLY A 210 16.21 -7.83 -12.15
C GLY A 210 15.35 -9.08 -12.06
N LEU A 211 15.14 -9.53 -10.83
CA LEU A 211 14.28 -10.67 -10.52
C LEU A 211 12.85 -10.16 -10.26
N GLY A 212 11.87 -10.74 -10.96
CA GLY A 212 10.45 -10.42 -10.76
C GLY A 212 10.00 -10.68 -9.32
N LEU A 213 9.01 -9.92 -8.84
CA LEU A 213 8.54 -9.96 -7.46
C LEU A 213 8.09 -11.38 -7.05
N TYR A 214 7.35 -12.08 -7.92
CA TYR A 214 6.92 -13.45 -7.64
C TYR A 214 8.11 -14.38 -7.42
N SER A 215 9.10 -14.34 -8.33
CA SER A 215 10.30 -15.18 -8.24
C SER A 215 11.13 -14.86 -7.00
N CYS A 216 11.28 -13.57 -6.65
CA CYS A 216 11.92 -13.16 -5.40
C CYS A 216 11.23 -13.77 -4.17
N VAL A 217 9.90 -13.61 -4.07
CA VAL A 217 9.12 -14.11 -2.93
C VAL A 217 9.27 -15.62 -2.82
N VAL A 218 9.16 -16.35 -3.92
CA VAL A 218 9.29 -17.81 -3.93
C VAL A 218 10.71 -18.28 -3.58
N ALA A 219 11.74 -17.65 -4.15
CA ALA A 219 13.14 -17.99 -3.87
C ALA A 219 13.47 -17.84 -2.37
N ASN A 220 12.89 -16.84 -1.71
CA ASN A 220 13.12 -16.57 -0.28
C ASN A 220 12.52 -17.61 0.66
N GLU A 221 11.36 -18.18 0.30
CA GLU A 221 10.66 -19.15 1.13
C GLU A 221 11.31 -20.53 1.05
N ARG A 222 11.72 -20.94 -0.15
CA ARG A 222 12.33 -22.26 -0.38
C ARG A 222 13.71 -22.40 0.27
N ASN A 223 14.47 -21.32 0.41
CA ASN A 223 15.75 -21.30 1.15
C ASN A 223 15.58 -21.62 2.65
N GLN A 224 14.39 -21.43 3.24
CA GLN A 224 14.16 -21.79 4.64
C GLN A 224 14.03 -23.31 4.83
N GLU A 225 13.51 -24.02 3.82
CA GLU A 225 13.36 -25.48 3.84
C GLU A 225 14.69 -26.19 3.58
N GLU A 226 15.59 -25.61 2.78
CA GLU A 226 16.91 -26.20 2.49
C GLU A 226 17.88 -26.15 3.68
N GLY A 227 17.74 -25.21 4.60
CA GLY A 227 18.43 -25.23 5.90
C GLY A 227 18.07 -26.45 6.77
N LEU A 228 17.05 -27.22 6.38
CA LEU A 228 16.57 -28.44 7.05
C LEU A 228 16.70 -29.69 6.16
N SER A 229 17.14 -29.56 4.89
CA SER A 229 17.27 -30.70 3.97
C SER A 229 18.72 -31.14 3.81
N ILE A 230 19.01 -32.40 4.17
CA ILE A 230 20.37 -33.00 4.12
C ILE A 230 20.76 -33.43 2.68
N PHE A 231 19.82 -33.42 1.72
CA PHE A 231 20.04 -33.89 0.35
C PHE A 231 19.48 -32.89 -0.69
N PRO A 232 20.34 -32.08 -1.34
CA PRO A 232 19.91 -31.22 -2.45
C PRO A 232 19.65 -32.06 -3.72
N SER A 233 18.59 -31.75 -4.45
CA SER A 233 18.25 -32.37 -5.74
C SER A 233 18.81 -31.55 -6.93
N ASP A 234 19.72 -32.16 -7.70
CA ASP A 234 20.60 -31.47 -8.66
C ASP A 234 19.90 -30.81 -9.88
N LEU A 235 18.67 -31.20 -10.23
CA LEU A 235 17.97 -30.70 -11.42
C LEU A 235 17.23 -29.37 -11.21
N GLU A 236 16.82 -29.05 -9.98
CA GLU A 236 16.19 -27.76 -9.64
C GLU A 236 17.21 -26.69 -9.22
N ASN A 237 18.43 -27.09 -8.86
CA ASN A 237 19.48 -26.20 -8.37
C ASN A 237 19.94 -25.15 -9.40
N ASN A 238 19.95 -25.48 -10.70
CA ASN A 238 20.44 -24.56 -11.73
C ASN A 238 19.58 -23.30 -11.91
N HIS A 239 18.25 -23.43 -11.80
CA HIS A 239 17.35 -22.26 -11.87
C HIS A 239 17.34 -21.47 -10.56
N LYS A 240 17.44 -22.15 -9.41
CA LYS A 240 17.51 -21.52 -8.08
C LYS A 240 18.76 -20.65 -7.92
N GLU A 241 19.92 -21.16 -8.35
CA GLU A 241 21.18 -20.44 -8.25
C GLU A 241 21.21 -19.24 -9.22
N ALA A 242 20.58 -19.36 -10.39
CA ALA A 242 20.44 -18.26 -11.33
C ALA A 242 19.57 -17.12 -10.77
N ASP A 243 18.37 -17.42 -10.25
CA ASP A 243 17.48 -16.40 -9.67
C ASP A 243 18.14 -15.69 -8.48
N PHE A 244 18.81 -16.45 -7.61
CA PHE A 244 19.51 -15.89 -6.46
C PHE A 244 20.70 -15.01 -6.85
N ARG A 245 21.48 -15.41 -7.87
CA ARG A 245 22.56 -14.58 -8.43
C ARG A 245 22.02 -13.31 -9.07
N ILE A 246 20.92 -13.38 -9.81
CA ILE A 246 20.27 -12.21 -10.44
C ILE A 246 19.77 -11.25 -9.36
N GLY A 247 19.01 -11.75 -8.39
CA GLY A 247 18.44 -10.92 -7.33
C GLY A 247 19.48 -10.28 -6.40
N SER A 248 20.63 -10.93 -6.20
CA SER A 248 21.71 -10.42 -5.36
C SER A 248 22.78 -9.61 -6.09
N THR A 249 22.63 -9.44 -7.41
CA THR A 249 23.50 -8.58 -8.23
C THR A 249 22.88 -7.20 -8.35
N VAL A 250 23.66 -6.16 -8.05
CA VAL A 250 23.27 -4.78 -8.39
C VAL A 250 23.60 -4.56 -9.84
N TYR A 251 22.58 -4.28 -10.66
CA TYR A 251 22.74 -3.70 -11.99
C TYR A 251 22.10 -2.31 -12.00
N PHE A 252 22.89 -1.28 -12.31
CA PHE A 252 22.43 0.11 -12.29
C PHE A 252 23.04 0.92 -13.44
N GLU A 253 22.20 1.39 -14.35
CA GLU A 253 22.61 2.22 -15.48
C GLU A 253 22.68 3.71 -15.07
N LEU A 254 23.89 4.29 -15.04
CA LEU A 254 24.08 5.73 -14.91
C LEU A 254 23.79 6.39 -16.26
N ARG A 255 22.51 6.67 -16.54
CA ARG A 255 22.16 7.57 -17.64
C ARG A 255 22.56 8.99 -17.28
N GLY A 256 23.69 9.42 -17.85
CA GLY A 256 24.11 10.81 -17.77
C GLY A 256 23.06 11.71 -18.41
N HIS A 257 22.46 12.60 -17.64
CA HIS A 257 21.76 13.77 -18.18
C HIS A 257 22.82 14.77 -18.66
N SER A 258 23.49 14.48 -19.78
CA SER A 258 24.37 15.46 -20.41
C SER A 258 23.55 16.42 -21.29
N ALA A 259 23.51 17.68 -20.85
CA ALA A 259 23.35 18.91 -21.65
C ALA A 259 21.94 19.37 -22.08
N GLN A 260 21.26 20.09 -21.18
CA GLN A 260 20.74 21.43 -21.52
C GLN A 260 21.71 22.45 -20.91
N ARG A 261 22.87 22.64 -21.54
CA ARG A 261 23.59 23.91 -21.43
C ARG A 261 23.26 24.69 -22.70
N ILE A 262 22.72 25.87 -22.46
CA ILE A 262 22.47 26.91 -23.46
C ILE A 262 23.78 27.15 -24.23
N ASP A 263 23.63 27.20 -25.55
CA ASP A 263 24.63 27.61 -26.54
C ASP A 263 25.46 28.79 -26.06
N ASP A 264 26.78 28.67 -26.13
CA ASP A 264 27.64 29.78 -26.54
C ASP A 264 28.84 29.18 -27.29
N GLY A 265 28.94 29.55 -28.56
CA GLY A 265 29.78 28.89 -29.55
C GLY A 265 31.28 29.10 -29.34
N SER A 266 32.06 28.06 -29.59
CA SER A 266 33.12 28.10 -30.60
C SER A 266 33.67 26.69 -30.87
N SER A 267 33.99 26.49 -32.13
CA SER A 267 34.42 25.26 -32.82
C SER A 267 35.72 24.63 -32.32
N SER A 268 35.76 23.30 -32.23
CA SER A 268 36.67 22.47 -33.05
C SER A 268 36.43 20.98 -32.80
N ALA A 269 36.31 20.24 -33.90
CA ALA A 269 36.07 18.81 -33.94
C ALA A 269 37.29 18.01 -33.50
N THR A 270 37.09 16.94 -32.72
CA THR A 270 37.60 15.57 -32.93
C THR A 270 37.52 14.75 -31.64
N SER A 271 36.44 13.97 -31.48
CA SER A 271 36.46 12.60 -30.95
C SER A 271 35.01 12.15 -30.72
N SER A 272 34.71 10.95 -31.19
CA SER A 272 33.44 10.25 -31.07
C SER A 272 32.90 10.23 -29.65
N SER A 273 31.96 11.11 -29.34
CA SER A 273 31.14 11.07 -28.13
C SER A 273 30.10 9.96 -28.27
N SER A 274 30.51 8.70 -28.09
CA SER A 274 29.58 7.68 -27.65
C SER A 274 29.02 8.15 -26.30
N SER A 275 27.71 8.36 -26.20
CA SER A 275 27.03 8.59 -24.92
C SER A 275 27.41 7.45 -23.97
N SER A 276 28.38 7.69 -23.09
CA SER A 276 28.93 6.65 -22.23
C SER A 276 27.99 6.43 -21.06
N SER A 277 26.91 5.68 -21.32
CA SER A 277 26.14 5.05 -20.25
C SER A 277 27.10 4.18 -19.45
N ARG A 278 27.36 4.55 -18.20
CA ARG A 278 28.24 3.78 -17.30
C ARG A 278 27.34 2.86 -16.49
N VAL A 279 27.62 1.57 -16.50
CA VAL A 279 26.85 0.59 -15.74
C VAL A 279 27.62 0.23 -14.47
N ILE A 280 26.97 0.34 -13.31
CA ILE A 280 27.46 -0.23 -12.06
C ILE A 280 26.93 -1.66 -11.99
N GLN A 281 27.85 -2.62 -11.96
CA GLN A 281 27.52 -4.02 -11.76
C GLN A 281 28.29 -4.55 -10.55
N ILE A 282 27.57 -4.95 -9.49
CA ILE A 282 28.15 -5.54 -8.29
C ILE A 282 27.53 -6.92 -8.08
N PRO A 283 28.20 -8.00 -8.51
CA PRO A 283 27.70 -9.36 -8.31
C PRO A 283 27.81 -9.77 -6.83
N ASP A 284 26.93 -10.70 -6.43
CA ASP A 284 26.95 -11.37 -5.12
C ASP A 284 27.01 -10.41 -3.92
N LEU A 285 26.29 -9.29 -3.99
CA LEU A 285 26.30 -8.27 -2.94
C LEU A 285 25.87 -8.84 -1.58
N HIS A 286 25.01 -9.86 -1.57
CA HIS A 286 24.55 -10.56 -0.38
C HIS A 286 25.69 -11.18 0.46
N LEU A 287 26.88 -11.41 -0.10
CA LEU A 287 28.07 -11.93 0.61
C LEU A 287 28.90 -10.84 1.29
N ARG A 288 28.68 -9.57 0.95
CA ARG A 288 29.40 -8.43 1.53
C ARG A 288 29.01 -8.24 3.00
N LYS A 289 30.02 -8.02 3.85
CA LYS A 289 29.86 -7.85 5.30
C LYS A 289 29.62 -6.39 5.67
N GLU A 290 29.99 -5.49 4.79
CA GLU A 290 29.87 -4.05 4.90
C GLU A 290 28.39 -3.64 4.95
N ASP A 291 28.11 -2.56 5.69
CA ASP A 291 26.77 -2.00 5.78
C ASP A 291 26.37 -1.26 4.49
N ASP A 292 25.06 -1.17 4.22
CA ASP A 292 24.51 -0.55 3.00
C ASP A 292 25.07 0.87 2.73
N LEU A 293 25.28 1.68 3.78
CA LEU A 293 25.83 3.04 3.65
C LEU A 293 27.33 3.05 3.29
N VAL A 294 28.08 2.05 3.76
CA VAL A 294 29.50 1.90 3.42
C VAL A 294 29.62 1.50 1.95
N LEU A 295 28.83 0.51 1.52
CA LEU A 295 28.73 0.10 0.12
C LEU A 295 28.30 1.28 -0.78
N MET A 296 27.37 2.10 -0.29
CA MET A 296 26.92 3.29 -1.00
C MET A 296 28.04 4.33 -1.15
N LYS A 297 28.82 4.58 -0.09
CA LYS A 297 29.96 5.50 -0.12
C LYS A 297 31.01 5.04 -1.13
N GLU A 298 31.36 3.76 -1.11
CA GLU A 298 32.28 3.17 -2.10
C GLU A 298 31.77 3.39 -3.52
N CYS A 299 30.48 3.17 -3.77
CA CYS A 299 29.89 3.41 -5.08
C CYS A 299 29.98 4.89 -5.51
N ILE A 300 29.71 5.83 -4.59
CA ILE A 300 29.78 7.27 -4.87
C ILE A 300 31.21 7.66 -5.25
N GLU A 301 32.22 7.20 -4.50
CA GLU A 301 33.62 7.52 -4.72
C GLU A 301 34.19 6.87 -5.99
N HIS A 302 33.84 5.60 -6.27
CA HIS A 302 34.37 4.87 -7.43
C HIS A 302 33.70 5.27 -8.75
N TYR A 303 32.39 5.56 -8.75
CA TYR A 303 31.62 5.80 -9.96
C TYR A 303 31.20 7.26 -10.16
N ASN A 304 31.50 8.16 -9.20
CA ASN A 304 31.09 9.57 -9.20
C ASN A 304 29.57 9.73 -9.39
N VAL A 305 28.80 9.08 -8.53
CA VAL A 305 27.33 9.01 -8.65
C VAL A 305 26.69 10.37 -8.32
N PRO A 306 25.93 10.98 -9.27
CA PRO A 306 25.22 12.24 -9.03
C PRO A 306 24.17 12.14 -7.91
N PRO A 307 23.94 13.21 -7.14
CA PRO A 307 23.04 13.19 -6.00
C PRO A 307 21.61 12.76 -6.34
N GLU A 308 21.12 13.04 -7.55
CA GLU A 308 19.78 12.68 -8.02
C GLU A 308 19.60 11.17 -8.17
N LEU A 309 20.68 10.43 -8.44
CA LEU A 309 20.66 8.98 -8.65
C LEU A 309 20.99 8.20 -7.37
N ARG A 310 21.51 8.86 -6.33
CA ARG A 310 21.98 8.20 -5.10
C ARG A 310 20.88 7.38 -4.43
N PHE A 311 19.68 7.92 -4.33
CA PHE A 311 18.57 7.22 -3.70
C PHE A 311 18.14 5.96 -4.48
N SER A 312 18.10 6.06 -5.82
CA SER A 312 17.74 4.93 -6.67
C SER A 312 18.80 3.82 -6.58
N LEU A 313 20.08 4.19 -6.58
CA LEU A 313 21.19 3.25 -6.38
C LEU A 313 21.14 2.60 -5.00
N LEU A 314 20.98 3.38 -3.93
CA LEU A 314 20.84 2.86 -2.56
C LEU A 314 19.69 1.84 -2.48
N THR A 315 18.60 2.10 -3.19
CA THR A 315 17.47 1.18 -3.25
C THR A 315 17.87 -0.15 -3.88
N ARG A 316 18.59 -0.15 -5.00
CA ARG A 316 19.10 -1.39 -5.62
C ARG A 316 20.09 -2.12 -4.72
N VAL A 317 21.00 -1.40 -4.05
CA VAL A 317 21.94 -1.97 -3.06
C VAL A 317 21.18 -2.67 -1.94
N ARG A 318 20.20 -1.99 -1.32
CA ARG A 318 19.36 -2.53 -0.24
C ARG A 318 18.65 -3.83 -0.64
N TYR A 319 18.04 -3.87 -1.83
CA TYR A 319 17.36 -5.06 -2.33
C TYR A 319 18.31 -6.23 -2.60
N ALA A 320 19.46 -5.97 -3.25
CA ALA A 320 20.46 -6.99 -3.52
C ALA A 320 21.10 -7.54 -2.24
N HIS A 321 21.36 -6.67 -1.25
CA HIS A 321 21.93 -7.07 0.04
C HIS A 321 20.95 -7.86 0.89
N ALA A 322 19.64 -7.62 0.75
CA ALA A 322 18.58 -8.31 1.50
C ALA A 322 18.60 -9.83 1.32
N PHE A 323 19.14 -10.35 0.22
CA PHE A 323 19.29 -11.79 -0.02
C PHE A 323 20.20 -12.51 0.99
N ARG A 324 20.96 -11.78 1.81
CA ARG A 324 21.73 -12.36 2.93
C ARG A 324 20.86 -13.04 3.99
N SER A 325 19.56 -12.72 4.04
CA SER A 325 18.63 -13.27 5.03
C SER A 325 17.20 -13.31 4.51
N SER A 326 16.56 -14.47 4.54
CA SER A 326 15.13 -14.62 4.20
C SER A 326 14.23 -13.66 5.00
N ARG A 327 14.54 -13.41 6.28
CA ARG A 327 13.79 -12.44 7.10
C ARG A 327 13.89 -11.01 6.54
N ILE A 328 15.09 -10.57 6.16
CA ILE A 328 15.32 -9.23 5.61
C ILE A 328 14.68 -9.14 4.22
N CYS A 329 14.85 -10.17 3.40
CA CYS A 329 14.26 -10.24 2.07
C CYS A 329 12.72 -10.16 2.11
N ARG A 330 12.06 -10.85 3.06
CA ARG A 330 10.61 -10.69 3.33
C ARG A 330 10.24 -9.25 3.69
N SER A 331 11.04 -8.57 4.51
CA SER A 331 10.83 -7.14 4.81
C SER A 331 10.91 -6.29 3.55
N TYR A 332 11.86 -6.55 2.66
CA TYR A 332 11.97 -5.84 1.38
C TYR A 332 10.84 -6.17 0.40
N SER A 333 10.30 -7.39 0.38
CA SER A 333 9.07 -7.69 -0.37
C SER A 333 7.88 -6.88 0.16
N ARG A 334 7.77 -6.70 1.49
CA ARG A 334 6.75 -5.83 2.10
C ARG A 334 6.94 -4.37 1.73
N ILE A 335 8.18 -3.87 1.80
CA ILE A 335 8.56 -2.50 1.43
C ILE A 335 8.18 -2.23 -0.03
N CYS A 336 8.53 -3.14 -0.95
CA CYS A 336 8.19 -3.04 -2.37
C CYS A 336 6.68 -2.92 -2.59
N LEU A 337 5.91 -3.84 -2.01
CA LEU A 337 4.45 -3.86 -2.13
C LEU A 337 3.79 -2.62 -1.52
N LEU A 338 4.25 -2.17 -0.35
CA LEU A 338 3.73 -0.96 0.29
C LEU A 338 4.04 0.29 -0.52
N ALA A 339 5.27 0.43 -1.03
CA ALA A 339 5.65 1.54 -1.90
C ALA A 339 4.78 1.59 -3.15
N PHE A 340 4.52 0.43 -3.77
CA PHE A 340 3.61 0.34 -4.90
C PHE A 340 2.17 0.75 -4.54
N ILE A 341 1.63 0.29 -3.40
CA ILE A 341 0.30 0.71 -2.93
C ILE A 341 0.20 2.22 -2.80
N VAL A 342 1.20 2.85 -2.18
CA VAL A 342 1.24 4.31 -2.00
C VAL A 342 1.35 5.02 -3.34
N LEU A 343 2.28 4.60 -4.20
CA LEU A 343 2.49 5.17 -5.54
C LEU A 343 1.21 5.12 -6.38
N VAL A 344 0.54 3.97 -6.39
CA VAL A 344 -0.72 3.78 -7.10
C VAL A 344 -1.82 4.64 -6.51
N GLN A 345 -1.88 4.90 -5.21
CA GLN A 345 -2.97 5.70 -4.63
C GLN A 345 -2.71 7.21 -4.65
N SER A 346 -1.46 7.63 -4.73
CA SER A 346 -1.05 9.03 -4.84
C SER A 346 -1.70 9.72 -6.04
N SER A 347 -2.36 10.87 -5.82
CA SER A 347 -3.17 11.52 -6.86
C SER A 347 -2.37 12.24 -7.95
N ASP A 348 -1.10 12.52 -7.70
CA ASP A 348 -0.19 13.30 -8.54
C ASP A 348 0.99 12.46 -9.08
N ALA A 349 0.88 11.13 -9.05
CA ALA A 349 1.92 10.19 -9.49
C ALA A 349 1.70 9.61 -10.90
N GLN A 350 1.06 10.35 -11.81
CA GLN A 350 0.69 9.82 -13.13
C GLN A 350 1.92 9.45 -13.97
N GLU A 351 2.96 10.29 -13.95
CA GLU A 351 4.17 10.10 -14.74
C GLU A 351 5.00 8.93 -14.22
N GLU A 352 5.19 8.87 -12.90
CA GLU A 352 5.90 7.79 -12.24
C GLU A 352 5.18 6.46 -12.42
N LEU A 353 3.85 6.43 -12.32
CA LEU A 353 3.08 5.21 -12.54
C LEU A 353 3.14 4.74 -14.00
N ALA A 354 3.13 5.68 -14.96
CA ALA A 354 3.31 5.35 -16.36
C ALA A 354 4.71 4.78 -16.64
N SER A 355 5.75 5.37 -16.05
CA SER A 355 7.13 4.88 -16.10
C SER A 355 7.26 3.48 -15.47
N PHE A 356 6.63 3.26 -14.31
CA PHE A 356 6.60 1.97 -13.64
C PHE A 356 6.07 0.87 -14.58
N PHE A 357 4.87 1.04 -15.15
CA PHE A 357 4.28 0.02 -16.01
C PHE A 357 4.93 -0.08 -17.41
N ALA A 358 5.65 0.94 -17.86
CA ALA A 358 6.49 0.85 -19.05
C ALA A 358 7.64 -0.14 -18.83
N ASN A 359 8.23 -0.14 -17.62
CA ASN A 359 9.29 -1.06 -17.25
C ASN A 359 8.76 -2.43 -16.79
N GLU A 360 7.59 -2.44 -16.15
CA GLU A 360 6.99 -3.61 -15.49
C GLU A 360 5.55 -3.89 -15.94
N PRO A 361 5.32 -4.26 -17.22
CA PRO A 361 3.97 -4.47 -17.74
C PRO A 361 3.27 -5.70 -17.12
N GLU A 362 4.03 -6.67 -16.59
CA GLU A 362 3.52 -7.92 -16.04
C GLU A 362 3.27 -7.88 -14.52
N TYR A 363 3.60 -6.78 -13.84
CA TYR A 363 3.54 -6.67 -12.38
C TYR A 363 2.17 -7.05 -11.79
N THR A 364 1.07 -6.63 -12.44
CA THR A 364 -0.28 -7.00 -12.01
C THR A 364 -0.53 -8.51 -12.09
N ASN A 365 0.02 -9.19 -13.10
CA ASN A 365 -0.07 -10.65 -13.19
C ASN A 365 0.77 -11.33 -12.12
N GLU A 366 1.93 -10.77 -11.76
CA GLU A 366 2.73 -11.26 -10.64
C GLU A 366 1.99 -11.15 -9.30
N LEU A 367 1.32 -10.02 -9.04
CA LEU A 367 0.46 -9.87 -7.85
C LEU A 367 -0.63 -10.95 -7.80
N ILE A 368 -1.30 -11.22 -8.93
CA ILE A 368 -2.31 -12.28 -9.01
C ILE A 368 -1.70 -13.66 -8.78
N ARG A 369 -0.50 -13.92 -9.31
CA ARG A 369 0.25 -15.16 -9.07
C ARG A 369 0.57 -15.34 -7.59
N ILE A 370 1.00 -14.29 -6.89
CA ILE A 370 1.25 -14.31 -5.44
C ILE A 370 -0.05 -14.64 -4.68
N VAL A 371 -1.14 -13.95 -4.99
CA VAL A 371 -2.43 -14.11 -4.29
C VAL A 371 -3.02 -15.51 -4.47
N ARG A 372 -2.89 -16.10 -5.67
CA ARG A 372 -3.43 -17.43 -5.99
C ARG A 372 -2.49 -18.60 -5.66
N SER A 373 -1.24 -18.32 -5.29
CA SER A 373 -0.23 -19.35 -5.14
C SER A 373 -0.63 -20.38 -4.09
N GLU A 374 -0.37 -21.65 -4.39
CA GLU A 374 -0.48 -22.76 -3.43
C GLU A 374 0.85 -23.03 -2.71
N GLU A 375 1.93 -22.37 -3.13
CA GLU A 375 3.22 -22.40 -2.46
C GLU A 375 3.16 -21.69 -1.09
N PRO A 376 4.07 -22.02 -0.14
CA PRO A 376 4.06 -21.43 1.20
C PRO A 376 4.55 -19.96 1.16
N ILE A 377 3.69 -19.06 0.69
CA ILE A 377 3.94 -17.61 0.72
C ILE A 377 3.42 -17.04 2.05
N PRO A 378 4.20 -16.18 2.75
CA PRO A 378 3.77 -15.56 3.99
C PRO A 378 2.44 -14.83 3.83
N GLY A 379 1.51 -15.08 4.75
CA GLY A 379 0.17 -14.47 4.73
C GLY A 379 0.20 -12.94 4.60
N THR A 380 1.18 -12.28 5.24
CA THR A 380 1.36 -10.83 5.15
C THR A 380 1.70 -10.35 3.73
N ILE A 381 2.50 -11.10 2.97
CA ILE A 381 2.87 -10.75 1.60
C ILE A 381 1.66 -10.94 0.67
N ARG A 382 0.91 -12.05 0.83
CA ARG A 382 -0.33 -12.26 0.07
C ARG A 382 -1.37 -11.18 0.35
N THR A 383 -1.51 -10.76 1.61
CA THR A 383 -2.41 -9.66 2.01
C THR A 383 -1.99 -8.35 1.35
N LEU A 384 -0.71 -7.99 1.38
CA LEU A 384 -0.22 -6.78 0.71
C LEU A 384 -0.40 -6.84 -0.81
N ALA A 385 -0.16 -7.99 -1.44
CA ALA A 385 -0.42 -8.17 -2.86
C ALA A 385 -1.91 -7.97 -3.20
N MET A 386 -2.81 -8.48 -2.34
CA MET A 386 -4.25 -8.26 -2.49
C MET A 386 -4.64 -6.78 -2.29
N LEU A 387 -4.05 -6.10 -1.32
CA LEU A 387 -4.25 -4.67 -1.09
C LEU A 387 -3.72 -3.83 -2.27
N ALA A 388 -2.62 -4.23 -2.91
CA ALA A 388 -2.11 -3.62 -4.13
C ALA A 388 -3.10 -3.75 -5.30
N LEU A 389 -3.71 -4.93 -5.49
CA LEU A 389 -4.78 -5.11 -6.48
C LEU A 389 -6.02 -4.26 -6.16
N GLY A 390 -6.39 -4.14 -4.88
CA GLY A 390 -7.46 -3.25 -4.41
C GLY A 390 -7.16 -1.77 -4.65
N ALA A 391 -5.90 -1.35 -4.46
CA ALA A 391 -5.44 0.00 -4.73
C ALA A 391 -5.55 0.34 -6.23
N GLN A 392 -5.10 -0.56 -7.11
CA GLN A 392 -5.27 -0.40 -8.56
C GLN A 392 -6.74 -0.25 -8.94
N LEU A 393 -7.62 -1.10 -8.40
CA LEU A 393 -9.05 -1.04 -8.68
C LEU A 393 -9.70 0.27 -8.20
N ALA A 394 -9.31 0.76 -7.03
CA ALA A 394 -9.84 2.00 -6.44
C ALA A 394 -9.53 3.19 -7.35
N VAL A 395 -8.28 3.22 -7.82
CA VAL A 395 -7.74 4.29 -8.66
C VAL A 395 -8.32 4.24 -10.07
N TYR A 396 -8.42 3.04 -10.64
CA TYR A 396 -9.10 2.80 -11.91
C TYR A 396 -10.54 3.36 -11.89
N SER A 397 -11.22 3.19 -10.77
CA SER A 397 -12.61 3.60 -10.62
C SER A 397 -12.78 5.10 -10.31
N ALA A 398 -11.76 5.73 -9.73
CA ALA A 398 -11.82 7.13 -9.28
C ALA A 398 -11.46 8.15 -10.37
N SER A 399 -10.70 7.77 -11.41
CA SER A 399 -10.24 8.71 -12.45
C SER A 399 -10.06 8.05 -13.82
N HIS A 400 -10.60 8.67 -14.88
CA HIS A 400 -10.50 8.19 -16.25
C HIS A 400 -9.07 8.20 -16.80
N ASP A 401 -8.27 9.20 -16.46
CA ASP A 401 -6.88 9.27 -16.94
C ASP A 401 -6.00 8.21 -16.28
N ARG A 402 -6.23 7.95 -15.00
CA ARG A 402 -5.54 6.89 -14.26
C ARG A 402 -6.00 5.51 -14.66
N ALA A 403 -7.29 5.37 -15.00
CA ALA A 403 -7.82 4.17 -15.62
C ALA A 403 -7.08 3.86 -16.93
N ARG A 404 -6.77 4.86 -17.77
CA ARG A 404 -6.02 4.65 -19.02
C ARG A 404 -4.62 4.10 -18.79
N ILE A 405 -3.89 4.61 -17.80
CA ILE A 405 -2.54 4.13 -17.44
C ILE A 405 -2.63 2.66 -16.98
N LEU A 406 -3.57 2.35 -16.09
CA LEU A 406 -3.79 0.99 -15.58
C LEU A 406 -4.33 0.03 -16.65
N SER A 407 -5.16 0.50 -17.58
CA SER A 407 -5.66 -0.29 -18.71
C SER A 407 -4.55 -0.70 -19.69
N ARG A 408 -3.44 0.05 -19.77
CA ARG A 408 -2.29 -0.34 -20.59
C ARG A 408 -1.60 -1.60 -20.05
N SER A 409 -1.69 -1.86 -18.74
CA SER A 409 -1.45 -3.18 -18.16
C SER A 409 -2.62 -4.12 -18.52
N SER A 410 -2.66 -4.58 -19.77
CA SER A 410 -3.78 -5.16 -20.54
C SER A 410 -4.70 -6.24 -19.92
N ILE A 411 -4.59 -6.61 -18.63
CA ILE A 411 -5.31 -7.75 -18.03
C ILE A 411 -5.88 -7.43 -16.63
N SER A 412 -5.63 -6.24 -16.06
CA SER A 412 -5.74 -5.96 -14.61
C SER A 412 -7.08 -6.37 -13.96
N PHE A 413 -8.22 -6.30 -14.66
CA PHE A 413 -9.50 -6.79 -14.15
C PHE A 413 -10.37 -7.53 -15.18
N ALA A 414 -9.76 -8.24 -16.13
CA ALA A 414 -10.51 -9.12 -17.03
C ALA A 414 -11.37 -10.13 -16.23
N VAL A 415 -12.52 -10.52 -16.77
CA VAL A 415 -13.49 -11.40 -16.10
C VAL A 415 -12.82 -12.66 -15.52
N GLY A 416 -11.85 -13.24 -16.24
CA GLY A 416 -11.08 -14.40 -15.78
C GLY A 416 -10.32 -14.18 -14.47
N ASN A 417 -9.60 -13.06 -14.33
CA ASN A 417 -8.85 -12.76 -13.10
C ASN A 417 -9.77 -12.54 -11.90
N ARG A 418 -10.96 -11.95 -12.12
CA ARG A 418 -11.98 -11.79 -11.07
C ARG A 418 -12.53 -13.12 -10.58
N MET A 419 -12.68 -14.11 -11.47
CA MET A 419 -13.12 -15.45 -11.09
C MET A 419 -12.05 -16.21 -10.32
N ILE A 420 -10.77 -16.07 -10.72
CA ILE A 420 -9.63 -16.68 -10.01
C ILE A 420 -9.58 -16.17 -8.56
N LEU A 421 -9.64 -14.85 -8.36
CA LEU A 421 -9.63 -14.26 -7.02
C LEU A 421 -10.84 -14.69 -6.18
N LEU A 422 -11.98 -15.00 -6.81
CA LEU A 422 -13.19 -15.41 -6.11
C LEU A 422 -13.04 -16.84 -5.61
N ASN A 423 -12.45 -17.71 -6.44
CA ASN A 423 -12.10 -19.07 -6.04
C ASN A 423 -11.07 -19.07 -4.90
N VAL A 424 -10.10 -18.14 -4.92
CA VAL A 424 -9.16 -17.95 -3.81
C VAL A 424 -9.89 -17.53 -2.54
N LEU A 425 -10.85 -16.60 -2.64
CA LEU A 425 -11.69 -16.22 -1.49
C LEU A 425 -12.50 -17.41 -0.97
N GLN A 426 -13.17 -18.18 -1.84
CA GLN A 426 -13.91 -19.37 -1.44
C GLN A 426 -13.03 -20.35 -0.65
N LYS A 427 -11.85 -20.69 -1.19
CA LYS A 427 -10.87 -21.54 -0.49
C LYS A 427 -10.46 -20.95 0.86
N ALA A 428 -10.13 -19.66 0.89
CA ALA A 428 -9.67 -18.98 2.11
C ALA A 428 -10.77 -18.93 3.20
N VAL A 429 -12.03 -18.67 2.82
CA VAL A 429 -13.16 -18.74 3.74
C VAL A 429 -13.29 -20.14 4.33
N LEU A 430 -13.23 -21.20 3.50
CA LEU A 430 -13.31 -22.57 4.00
C LEU A 430 -12.17 -22.91 4.98
N SER A 431 -10.94 -22.46 4.70
CA SER A 431 -9.79 -22.65 5.59
C SER A 431 -9.95 -21.91 6.94
N LEU A 432 -10.61 -20.75 6.97
CA LEU A 432 -10.87 -20.02 8.22
C LEU A 432 -11.81 -20.77 9.18
N LYS A 433 -12.62 -21.73 8.69
CA LYS A 433 -13.39 -22.62 9.58
C LYS A 433 -12.48 -23.59 10.36
N ILE A 434 -11.27 -23.82 9.86
CA ILE A 434 -10.31 -24.80 10.39
C ILE A 434 -9.23 -24.11 11.24
N SER A 435 -8.75 -22.92 10.82
CA SER A 435 -7.71 -22.16 11.52
C SER A 435 -7.96 -20.65 11.45
N SER A 436 -7.94 -19.97 12.61
CA SER A 436 -8.14 -18.52 12.75
C SER A 436 -6.83 -17.78 13.01
N ASP A 437 -5.82 -17.94 12.16
CA ASP A 437 -4.61 -17.14 12.30
C ASP A 437 -4.85 -15.68 11.85
N PRO A 438 -4.25 -14.67 12.51
CA PRO A 438 -4.47 -13.26 12.18
C PRO A 438 -4.11 -12.89 10.73
N SER A 439 -3.16 -13.58 10.12
CA SER A 439 -2.71 -13.28 8.76
C SER A 439 -3.72 -13.73 7.70
N SER A 440 -4.37 -14.88 7.91
CA SER A 440 -5.47 -15.38 7.08
C SER A 440 -6.72 -14.52 7.22
N ILE A 441 -7.04 -14.04 8.44
CA ILE A 441 -8.14 -13.09 8.65
C ILE A 441 -7.89 -11.81 7.85
N ALA A 442 -6.69 -11.23 7.96
CA ALA A 442 -6.33 -10.03 7.21
C ALA A 442 -6.35 -10.25 5.69
N PHE A 443 -5.97 -11.45 5.22
CA PHE A 443 -6.02 -11.80 3.80
C PHE A 443 -7.46 -11.89 3.28
N VAL A 444 -8.36 -12.54 4.01
CA VAL A 444 -9.79 -12.61 3.66
C VAL A 444 -10.44 -11.24 3.73
N GLU A 445 -10.05 -10.41 4.70
CA GLU A 445 -10.49 -9.01 4.78
C GLU A 445 -10.11 -8.23 3.51
N ALA A 446 -8.86 -8.33 3.06
CA ALA A 446 -8.39 -7.66 1.84
C ALA A 446 -9.15 -8.13 0.59
N LEU A 447 -9.44 -9.43 0.47
CA LEU A 447 -10.27 -9.98 -0.61
C LEU A 447 -11.70 -9.44 -0.57
N LEU A 448 -12.33 -9.40 0.61
CA LEU A 448 -13.69 -8.85 0.77
C LEU A 448 -13.74 -7.36 0.45
N GLN A 449 -12.73 -6.58 0.89
CA GLN A 449 -12.62 -5.16 0.56
C GLN A 449 -12.48 -4.94 -0.95
N PHE A 450 -11.69 -5.78 -1.63
CA PHE A 450 -11.57 -5.75 -3.09
C PHE A 450 -12.91 -5.99 -3.77
N TYR A 451 -13.66 -7.03 -3.38
CA TYR A 451 -14.97 -7.29 -3.99
C TYR A 451 -16.00 -6.21 -3.66
N LEU A 452 -16.01 -5.70 -2.44
CA LEU A 452 -16.89 -4.59 -2.07
C LEU A 452 -16.63 -3.37 -2.96
N LEU A 453 -15.36 -3.04 -3.19
CA LEU A 453 -14.96 -1.97 -4.08
C LEU A 453 -15.37 -2.29 -5.53
N HIS A 454 -15.12 -3.51 -6.01
CA HIS A 454 -15.50 -3.98 -7.33
C HIS A 454 -17.00 -3.81 -7.62
N ILE A 455 -17.85 -4.16 -6.65
CA ILE A 455 -19.31 -4.01 -6.72
C ILE A 455 -19.71 -2.54 -6.81
N VAL A 456 -19.11 -1.68 -5.99
CA VAL A 456 -19.44 -0.23 -5.94
C VAL A 456 -18.92 0.53 -7.17
N SER A 457 -17.84 0.04 -7.78
CA SER A 457 -17.22 0.65 -8.97
C SER A 457 -17.83 0.21 -10.29
N SER A 458 -18.40 -0.98 -10.36
CA SER A 458 -18.89 -1.54 -11.63
C SER A 458 -20.23 -0.92 -11.99
N SER A 459 -20.24 -0.05 -13.01
CA SER A 459 -21.47 0.44 -13.66
C SER A 459 -22.21 -0.62 -14.50
N SER A 460 -21.66 -1.84 -14.59
CA SER A 460 -22.17 -2.92 -15.45
C SER A 460 -23.38 -3.63 -14.87
N SER A 461 -24.41 -3.75 -15.71
CA SER A 461 -25.73 -4.37 -15.50
C SER A 461 -25.70 -5.66 -14.67
N GLY A 462 -26.74 -5.86 -13.85
CA GLY A 462 -26.89 -6.97 -12.91
C GLY A 462 -26.71 -8.40 -13.45
N SER A 463 -26.62 -8.60 -14.77
CA SER A 463 -26.32 -9.88 -15.43
C SER A 463 -24.95 -10.46 -15.04
N THR A 464 -23.92 -9.63 -14.81
CA THR A 464 -22.59 -10.12 -14.39
C THR A 464 -22.61 -10.73 -12.98
N ILE A 465 -23.55 -10.31 -12.13
CA ILE A 465 -23.63 -10.70 -10.72
C ILE A 465 -24.35 -12.04 -10.53
N ARG A 466 -25.40 -12.32 -11.32
CA ARG A 466 -26.20 -13.56 -11.19
C ARG A 466 -25.37 -14.83 -11.48
N GLY A 467 -24.33 -14.73 -12.30
CA GLY A 467 -23.45 -15.84 -12.67
C GLY A 467 -22.04 -15.79 -12.08
N SER A 468 -21.71 -14.80 -11.24
CA SER A 468 -20.33 -14.64 -10.75
C SER A 468 -19.99 -15.59 -9.60
N GLY A 469 -20.96 -16.20 -8.92
CA GLY A 469 -20.72 -17.01 -7.71
C GLY A 469 -20.38 -16.19 -6.46
N MET A 470 -20.52 -14.86 -6.49
CA MET A 470 -20.21 -13.99 -5.35
C MET A 470 -21.13 -14.23 -4.16
N VAL A 471 -22.44 -14.35 -4.39
CA VAL A 471 -23.43 -14.56 -3.31
C VAL A 471 -23.15 -15.87 -2.53
N PRO A 472 -23.01 -17.04 -3.19
CA PRO A 472 -22.62 -18.28 -2.50
C PRO A 472 -21.29 -18.20 -1.73
N THR A 473 -20.37 -17.32 -2.16
CA THR A 473 -19.07 -17.16 -1.49
C THR A 473 -19.19 -16.35 -0.20
N PHE A 474 -20.08 -15.35 -0.16
CA PHE A 474 -20.24 -14.47 1.01
C PHE A 474 -21.18 -15.04 2.07
N LEU A 475 -22.16 -15.86 1.69
CA LEU A 475 -23.15 -16.41 2.62
C LEU A 475 -22.53 -17.21 3.79
N PRO A 476 -21.54 -18.11 3.59
CA PRO A 476 -20.93 -18.86 4.68
C PRO A 476 -20.26 -17.99 5.75
N LEU A 477 -19.83 -16.77 5.39
CA LEU A 477 -19.23 -15.84 6.36
C LEU A 477 -20.26 -15.31 7.37
N LEU A 478 -21.54 -15.32 7.04
CA LEU A 478 -22.61 -14.86 7.95
C LEU A 478 -22.82 -15.81 9.13
N GLU A 479 -22.40 -17.07 9.00
CA GLU A 479 -22.50 -18.10 10.04
C GLU A 479 -21.40 -17.98 11.09
N TYR A 480 -20.41 -17.09 10.88
CA TYR A 480 -19.27 -16.97 11.78
C TYR A 480 -19.68 -16.31 13.09
N THR A 481 -19.50 -17.04 14.20
CA THR A 481 -19.88 -16.61 15.54
C THR A 481 -18.68 -16.16 16.39
N ASP A 482 -17.45 -16.42 15.94
CA ASP A 482 -16.23 -16.00 16.62
C ASP A 482 -16.12 -14.45 16.62
N PRO A 483 -15.96 -13.81 17.80
CA PRO A 483 -15.67 -12.38 17.91
C PRO A 483 -14.52 -11.90 17.02
N SER A 484 -13.49 -12.72 16.78
CA SER A 484 -12.34 -12.37 15.94
C SER A 484 -12.73 -12.14 14.48
N HIS A 485 -13.83 -12.74 14.02
CA HIS A 485 -14.30 -12.69 12.64
C HIS A 485 -15.39 -11.63 12.39
N LEU A 486 -15.81 -10.87 13.42
CA LEU A 486 -16.94 -9.93 13.31
C LEU A 486 -16.76 -8.89 12.18
N HIS A 487 -15.53 -8.44 11.95
CA HIS A 487 -15.27 -7.50 10.86
C HIS A 487 -15.48 -8.13 9.48
N LEU A 488 -15.16 -9.42 9.31
CA LEU A 488 -15.41 -10.16 8.07
C LEU A 488 -16.92 -10.30 7.82
N VAL A 489 -17.69 -10.61 8.87
CA VAL A 489 -19.16 -10.67 8.80
C VAL A 489 -19.72 -9.32 8.36
N TYR A 490 -19.26 -8.23 8.98
CA TYR A 490 -19.66 -6.87 8.60
C TYR A 490 -19.37 -6.57 7.12
N LEU A 491 -18.17 -6.91 6.62
CA LEU A 491 -17.81 -6.70 5.23
C LEU A 491 -18.65 -7.56 4.27
N ALA A 492 -18.92 -8.81 4.62
CA ALA A 492 -19.76 -9.70 3.84
C ALA A 492 -21.21 -9.19 3.74
N VAL A 493 -21.81 -8.79 4.87
CA VAL A 493 -23.14 -8.16 4.90
C VAL A 493 -23.17 -6.90 4.05
N LYS A 494 -22.15 -6.05 4.16
CA LYS A 494 -22.06 -4.81 3.38
C LYS A 494 -21.90 -5.09 1.89
N ALA A 495 -21.14 -6.11 1.50
CA ALA A 495 -21.00 -6.54 0.11
C ALA A 495 -22.34 -7.05 -0.44
N LEU A 496 -23.04 -7.91 0.30
CA LEU A 496 -24.38 -8.41 -0.07
C LEU A 496 -25.40 -7.27 -0.17
N GLN A 497 -25.40 -6.33 0.77
CA GLN A 497 -26.24 -5.13 0.70
C GLN A 497 -25.97 -4.33 -0.56
N LYS A 498 -24.70 -4.06 -0.88
CA LYS A 498 -24.34 -3.33 -2.10
C LYS A 498 -24.70 -4.11 -3.36
N LEU A 499 -24.56 -5.43 -3.38
CA LEU A 499 -25.03 -6.25 -4.50
C LEU A 499 -26.54 -6.08 -4.72
N MET A 500 -27.35 -6.05 -3.66
CA MET A 500 -28.80 -5.82 -3.76
C MET A 500 -29.12 -4.39 -4.22
N ASP A 501 -28.41 -3.38 -3.72
CA ASP A 501 -28.62 -1.98 -4.09
C ASP A 501 -28.37 -1.74 -5.60
N TYR A 502 -27.35 -2.41 -6.16
CA TYR A 502 -26.91 -2.19 -7.55
C TYR A 502 -27.41 -3.26 -8.55
N SER A 503 -28.07 -4.33 -8.09
CA SER A 503 -28.54 -5.42 -8.95
C SER A 503 -29.97 -5.86 -8.62
N SER A 504 -30.93 -5.47 -9.46
CA SER A 504 -32.32 -5.97 -9.38
C SER A 504 -32.42 -7.50 -9.52
N SER A 505 -31.42 -8.14 -10.11
CA SER A 505 -31.33 -9.60 -10.25
C SER A 505 -30.71 -10.33 -9.07
N ALA A 506 -30.04 -9.66 -8.13
CA ALA A 506 -29.49 -10.29 -6.93
C ALA A 506 -30.56 -10.60 -5.88
N VAL A 507 -31.63 -9.80 -5.84
CA VAL A 507 -32.77 -9.96 -4.92
C VAL A 507 -33.49 -11.31 -5.06
N PRO A 508 -33.88 -11.78 -6.27
CA PRO A 508 -34.49 -13.11 -6.40
C PRO A 508 -33.51 -14.24 -6.09
N LEU A 509 -32.22 -14.13 -6.47
CA LEU A 509 -31.22 -15.16 -6.19
C LEU A 509 -30.98 -15.36 -4.67
N LEU A 510 -30.95 -14.27 -3.91
CA LEU A 510 -30.86 -14.33 -2.44
C LEU A 510 -32.12 -14.91 -1.79
N ARG A 511 -33.28 -14.72 -2.41
CA ARG A 511 -34.54 -15.32 -1.96
C ARG A 511 -34.52 -16.83 -2.18
N ASP A 512 -34.07 -17.28 -3.35
CA ASP A 512 -33.99 -18.70 -3.71
C ASP A 512 -32.94 -19.46 -2.87
N LEU A 513 -31.90 -18.77 -2.39
CA LEU A 513 -30.86 -19.34 -1.51
C LEU A 513 -31.17 -19.21 -0.01
N GLY A 514 -32.24 -18.49 0.35
CA GLY A 514 -32.64 -18.21 1.73
C GLY A 514 -33.81 -19.04 2.24
N GLU A 515 -34.37 -19.92 1.40
CA GLU A 515 -35.17 -21.08 1.81
C GLU A 515 -34.24 -22.23 2.24
#